data_AF-A0A975E8F4-F1
#
_entry.id   AF-A0A975E8F4-F1
#
_cell.length_a   1.000
_cell.length_b   1.000
_cell.length_c   1.000
_cell.angle_alpha   90.00
_cell.angle_beta   90.00
_cell.angle_gamma   90.00
#
_symmetry.space_group_name_H-M   'P 1'
#
loop_
_entity.id
_entity.type
_entity.pdbx_description
1 polymer ?
#
loop_
_entity_poly.entity_id
_entity_poly.type
_entity_poly.pdbx_seq_one_letter_code
_entity_poly.pdbx_strand_id
1 'polypeptide(L)'
;MNARIPAKALKTQSPVETTVFQSGNSQAIRIPKEFQFHTKRVEIFREGKSIVLRPAPTTAAEALSDLPPLSAAEGRALDKAMDHLDDDLPALDEPMAESPPTRRRPRATAR
;
A
#
# COMPACT_ATOMS: atom_id res chain seq x y z
N MET A 1 -22.39 14.62 4.40
CA MET A 1 -22.52 14.53 2.93
C MET A 1 -21.38 13.65 2.45
N ASN A 2 -21.65 12.37 2.21
CA ASN A 2 -20.58 11.42 1.89
C ASN A 2 -20.48 11.35 0.38
N ALA A 3 -19.48 12.04 -0.18
CA ALA A 3 -19.17 11.94 -1.60
C ALA A 3 -18.71 10.49 -1.89
N ARG A 4 -19.61 9.69 -2.46
CA ARG A 4 -19.23 8.46 -3.17
C ARG A 4 -18.29 8.91 -4.27
N ILE A 5 -17.00 8.58 -4.13
CA ILE A 5 -16.05 8.65 -5.23
C ILE A 5 -16.71 7.89 -6.39
N PRO A 6 -16.97 8.52 -7.55
CA PRO A 6 -17.56 7.80 -8.65
C PRO A 6 -16.55 6.74 -9.05
N ALA A 7 -16.98 5.47 -8.99
CA ALA A 7 -16.28 4.33 -9.56
C ALA A 7 -16.14 4.57 -11.06
N LYS A 8 -15.18 5.42 -11.44
CA LYS A 8 -14.78 5.65 -12.81
C LYS A 8 -14.38 4.27 -13.32
N ALA A 9 -15.28 3.70 -14.12
CA ALA A 9 -15.26 2.31 -14.53
C ALA A 9 -13.83 1.85 -14.81
N LEU A 10 -13.29 1.03 -13.92
CA LEU A 10 -12.09 0.26 -14.19
C LEU A 10 -12.45 -0.53 -15.43
N LYS A 11 -11.92 -0.13 -16.60
CA LYS A 11 -12.13 -0.87 -17.83
C LYS A 11 -11.64 -2.28 -17.56
N THR A 12 -12.55 -3.24 -17.52
CA THR A 12 -12.19 -4.66 -17.57
C THR A 12 -11.49 -4.86 -18.89
N GLN A 13 -10.17 -4.80 -18.90
CA GLN A 13 -9.40 -5.16 -20.08
C GLN A 13 -9.63 -6.65 -20.32
N SER A 14 -9.84 -7.01 -21.58
CA SER A 14 -9.95 -8.40 -22.02
C SER A 14 -8.72 -9.18 -21.55
N PRO A 15 -8.87 -10.44 -21.12
CA PRO A 15 -7.73 -11.25 -20.70
C PRO A 15 -6.73 -11.38 -21.84
N VAL A 16 -5.45 -11.07 -21.56
CA VAL A 16 -4.34 -11.25 -22.50
C VAL A 16 -3.64 -12.55 -22.14
N GLU A 17 -3.57 -13.49 -23.08
CA GLU A 17 -2.82 -14.72 -22.90
C GLU A 17 -1.31 -14.43 -22.97
N THR A 18 -0.55 -15.03 -22.06
CA THR A 18 0.90 -14.92 -22.01
C THR A 18 1.53 -16.25 -21.66
N THR A 19 2.84 -16.33 -21.74
CA THR A 19 3.59 -17.56 -21.52
C THR A 19 4.12 -17.65 -20.09
N VAL A 20 4.01 -18.85 -19.52
CA VAL A 20 4.65 -19.25 -18.27
C VAL A 20 5.92 -20.02 -18.62
N PHE A 21 7.02 -19.73 -17.95
CA PHE A 21 8.32 -20.33 -18.20
C PHE A 21 9.10 -20.51 -16.88
N GLN A 22 10.26 -21.17 -16.95
CA GLN A 22 11.15 -21.32 -15.81
C GLN A 22 12.29 -20.29 -15.87
N SER A 23 12.60 -19.68 -14.73
CA SER A 23 13.75 -18.80 -14.52
C SER A 23 14.57 -19.36 -13.36
N GLY A 24 15.61 -20.13 -13.68
CA GLY A 24 16.33 -20.92 -12.68
C GLY A 24 15.41 -21.98 -12.06
N ASN A 25 15.34 -22.01 -10.72
CA ASN A 25 14.47 -22.92 -9.97
C ASN A 25 13.05 -22.35 -9.72
N SER A 26 12.73 -21.21 -10.32
CA SER A 26 11.46 -20.50 -10.08
C SER A 26 10.60 -20.44 -11.34
N GLN A 27 9.29 -20.54 -11.17
CA GLN A 27 8.34 -20.25 -12.24
C GLN A 27 8.21 -18.74 -12.45
N ALA A 28 8.15 -18.32 -13.71
CA ALA A 28 8.00 -16.93 -14.12
C ALA A 28 6.93 -16.79 -15.19
N ILE A 29 6.33 -15.60 -15.27
CA ILE A 29 5.32 -15.23 -16.27
C ILE A 29 5.87 -14.08 -17.10
N ARG A 30 5.75 -14.12 -18.42
CA ARG A 30 6.07 -12.94 -19.25
C ARG A 30 5.00 -11.89 -19.05
N ILE A 31 5.39 -10.67 -18.69
CA ILE A 31 4.47 -9.55 -18.54
C ILE A 31 4.47 -8.74 -19.84
N PRO A 32 3.34 -8.66 -20.58
CA PRO A 32 3.22 -7.82 -21.77
C PRO A 32 3.49 -6.34 -21.46
N LYS A 33 3.84 -5.57 -22.49
CA LYS A 33 4.30 -4.17 -22.36
C LYS A 33 3.27 -3.30 -21.64
N GLU A 34 1.99 -3.51 -21.94
CA GLU A 34 0.85 -2.79 -21.37
C GLU A 34 0.61 -3.06 -19.88
N PHE A 35 1.15 -4.16 -19.35
CA PHE A 35 1.07 -4.54 -17.93
C PHE A 35 2.41 -4.40 -17.19
N GLN A 36 3.42 -3.79 -17.80
CA GLN A 36 4.76 -3.69 -17.24
C GLN A 36 4.79 -2.83 -15.95
N PHE A 37 5.37 -3.36 -14.89
CA PHE A 37 5.62 -2.63 -13.65
C PHE A 37 6.82 -1.69 -13.80
N HIS A 38 6.72 -0.50 -13.21
CA HIS A 38 7.82 0.47 -13.12
C HIS A 38 8.56 0.38 -11.77
N THR A 39 8.26 -0.64 -10.96
CA THR A 39 8.87 -0.86 -9.64
C THR A 39 9.75 -2.11 -9.65
N LYS A 40 10.75 -2.14 -8.76
CA LYS A 40 11.64 -3.30 -8.58
C LYS A 40 10.99 -4.43 -7.77
N ARG A 41 9.95 -4.12 -7.00
CA ARG A 41 9.27 -5.06 -6.10
C ARG A 41 7.76 -5.01 -6.29
N VAL A 42 7.14 -6.17 -6.14
CA VAL A 42 5.68 -6.35 -6.19
C VAL A 42 5.26 -7.29 -5.06
N GLU A 43 4.10 -7.02 -4.49
CA GLU A 43 3.41 -7.90 -3.56
C GLU A 43 2.46 -8.82 -4.33
N ILE A 44 2.36 -10.06 -3.87
CA ILE A 44 1.53 -11.09 -4.48
C ILE A 44 0.46 -11.52 -3.48
N PHE A 45 -0.80 -11.38 -3.87
CA PHE A 45 -1.95 -11.78 -3.08
C PHE A 45 -2.74 -12.86 -3.82
N ARG A 46 -3.40 -13.73 -3.04
CA ARG A 46 -4.33 -14.71 -3.60
C ARG A 46 -5.75 -14.32 -3.24
N GLU A 47 -6.57 -14.07 -4.26
CA GLU A 47 -7.99 -13.75 -4.12
C GLU A 47 -8.81 -14.84 -4.79
N GLY A 48 -9.25 -15.83 -3.99
CA GLY A 48 -9.95 -17.01 -4.47
C GLY A 48 -9.09 -17.82 -5.46
N LYS A 49 -9.48 -17.79 -6.74
CA LYS A 49 -8.78 -18.50 -7.83
C LYS A 49 -7.79 -17.61 -8.59
N SER A 50 -7.70 -16.33 -8.22
CA SER A 50 -6.86 -15.34 -8.89
C SER A 50 -5.60 -15.03 -8.08
N ILE A 51 -4.53 -14.67 -8.78
CA ILE A 51 -3.34 -14.07 -8.21
C ILE A 51 -3.36 -12.58 -8.58
N VAL A 52 -3.26 -11.72 -7.56
CA VAL A 52 -3.25 -10.26 -7.72
C VAL A 52 -1.85 -9.77 -7.40
N LEU A 53 -1.24 -9.06 -8.35
CA LEU A 53 0.06 -8.43 -8.19
C LEU A 53 -0.13 -6.92 -8.01
N ARG A 54 0.52 -6.34 -6.99
CA ARG A 54 0.51 -4.90 -6.73
C ARG A 54 1.94 -4.40 -6.53
N PRO A 55 2.29 -3.16 -6.94
CA PRO A 55 3.58 -2.58 -6.59
C PRO A 55 3.74 -2.57 -5.07
N ALA A 56 4.89 -3.03 -4.58
CA ALA A 56 5.16 -2.99 -3.14
C ALA A 56 5.30 -1.52 -2.69
N PRO A 57 4.75 -1.15 -1.52
CA PRO A 57 4.97 0.17 -0.96
C PRO A 57 6.47 0.38 -0.73
N THR A 58 6.96 1.54 -1.12
CA THR A 58 8.34 1.97 -0.86
C THR A 58 8.36 2.68 0.49
N THR A 59 9.35 2.38 1.34
CA THR A 59 9.49 3.11 2.59
C THR A 59 9.95 4.54 2.30
N ALA A 60 9.69 5.48 3.21
CA ALA A 60 10.22 6.84 3.07
C ALA A 60 11.75 6.82 2.90
N ALA A 61 12.44 5.98 3.67
CA ALA A 61 13.90 5.81 3.57
C ALA A 61 14.34 5.33 2.19
N GLU A 62 13.69 4.31 1.61
CA GLU A 62 14.00 3.82 0.26
C GLU A 62 13.72 4.89 -0.81
N ALA A 63 12.65 5.66 -0.66
CA ALA A 63 12.32 6.75 -1.58
C ALA A 63 13.34 7.90 -1.51
N LEU A 64 13.88 8.19 -0.33
CA LEU A 64 14.89 9.21 -0.11
C LEU A 64 16.30 8.75 -0.50
N SER A 65 16.55 7.43 -0.59
CA SER A 65 17.89 6.88 -0.83
C SER A 65 18.49 7.26 -2.19
N ASP A 66 17.65 7.51 -3.19
CA ASP A 66 18.07 7.89 -4.54
C ASP A 66 18.19 9.42 -4.73
N LEU A 67 17.87 10.22 -3.70
CA LEU A 67 17.99 11.68 -3.75
C LEU A 67 19.42 12.14 -3.41
N PRO A 68 19.89 13.26 -4.02
CA PRO A 68 21.17 13.84 -3.64
C PRO A 68 21.16 14.28 -2.18
N PRO A 69 22.33 14.27 -1.50
CA PRO A 69 22.42 14.77 -0.13
C PRO A 69 22.07 16.25 -0.09
N LEU A 70 21.43 16.66 1.02
CA LEU A 70 21.11 18.07 1.25
C LEU A 70 22.40 18.88 1.36
N SER A 71 22.38 20.09 0.78
CA SER A 71 23.38 21.10 1.10
C SER A 71 23.29 21.51 2.57
N ALA A 72 24.35 22.12 3.10
CA ALA A 72 24.35 22.61 4.48
C ALA A 72 23.23 23.65 4.75
N ALA A 73 22.82 24.42 3.74
CA ALA A 73 21.73 25.38 3.88
C ALA A 73 20.35 24.69 3.93
N GLU A 74 20.14 23.68 3.07
CA GLU A 74 18.92 22.88 3.06
C GLU A 74 18.78 22.04 4.34
N GLY A 75 19.87 21.47 4.84
CA GLY A 75 19.88 20.76 6.12
C GLY A 75 19.41 21.63 7.28
N ARG A 76 19.97 22.85 7.41
CA ARG A 76 19.53 23.81 8.45
C ARG A 76 18.06 24.23 8.30
N ALA A 77 17.57 24.35 7.07
CA ALA A 77 16.19 24.68 6.81
C ALA A 77 15.25 23.53 7.21
N LEU A 78 15.66 22.28 6.97
CA LEU A 78 14.95 21.09 7.41
C LEU A 78 14.93 20.98 8.94
N ASP A 79 16.06 21.19 9.61
CA ASP A 79 16.15 21.17 11.08
C ASP A 79 15.14 22.15 11.69
N LYS A 80 15.14 23.41 11.21
CA LYS A 80 14.20 24.44 11.66
C LYS A 80 12.74 24.07 11.39
N ALA A 81 12.45 23.36 10.31
CA ALA A 81 11.10 22.90 10.01
C ALA A 81 10.65 21.78 10.97
N MET A 82 11.59 20.91 11.40
CA MET A 82 11.32 19.83 12.33
C MET A 82 11.08 20.30 13.78
N ASP A 83 11.73 21.39 14.20
CA ASP A 83 11.52 21.99 15.54
C ASP A 83 10.05 22.35 15.83
N HIS A 84 9.20 22.50 14.80
CA HIS A 84 7.78 22.81 14.94
C HIS A 84 6.88 21.57 15.06
N LEU A 85 7.41 20.35 14.88
CA LEU A 85 6.60 19.13 14.93
C LEU A 85 6.46 18.54 16.34
N ASP A 86 7.35 18.87 17.28
CA ASP A 86 7.34 18.25 18.61
C ASP A 86 6.10 18.63 19.46
N ASP A 87 5.46 19.75 19.17
CA ASP A 87 4.35 20.28 19.99
C ASP A 87 3.00 19.57 19.77
N ASP A 88 2.77 18.93 18.62
CA ASP A 88 1.47 18.35 18.21
C ASP A 88 1.50 16.82 18.02
N LEU A 89 2.62 16.15 18.34
CA LEU A 89 2.70 14.70 18.22
C LEU A 89 1.94 14.02 19.38
N PRO A 90 0.92 13.18 19.10
CA PRO A 90 0.28 12.40 20.15
C PRO A 90 1.31 11.45 20.76
N ALA A 91 1.33 11.37 22.09
CA ALA A 91 2.19 10.42 22.79
C ALA A 91 1.90 8.99 22.27
N LEU A 92 2.94 8.29 21.81
CA LEU A 92 2.83 6.94 21.25
C LEU A 92 2.32 5.88 22.26
N ASP A 93 2.25 6.27 23.54
CA ASP A 93 1.81 5.45 24.68
C ASP A 93 0.34 5.67 25.06
N GLU A 94 -0.47 6.42 24.30
CA GLU A 94 -1.92 6.39 24.57
C GLU A 94 -2.46 5.00 24.24
N PRO A 95 -2.91 4.20 25.24
CA PRO A 95 -3.50 2.91 24.96
C PRO A 95 -4.73 3.19 24.12
N MET A 96 -4.75 2.69 22.89
CA MET A 96 -5.95 2.68 22.06
C MET A 96 -7.07 2.14 22.93
N ALA A 97 -7.96 3.01 23.39
CA ALA A 97 -9.05 2.65 24.28
C ALA A 97 -9.78 1.46 23.63
N GLU A 98 -9.70 0.31 24.29
CA GLU A 98 -10.29 -0.92 23.82
C GLU A 98 -11.76 -0.62 23.55
N SER A 99 -12.14 -0.63 22.27
CA SER A 99 -13.54 -0.41 21.89
C SER A 99 -14.38 -1.45 22.62
N PRO A 100 -15.42 -1.06 23.39
CA PRO A 100 -16.18 -2.00 24.18
C PRO A 100 -16.75 -3.09 23.25
N PRO A 101 -16.75 -4.37 23.67
CA PRO A 101 -17.16 -5.46 22.80
C PRO A 101 -18.58 -5.21 22.31
N THR A 102 -18.74 -5.22 20.98
CA THR A 102 -20.04 -5.14 20.33
C THR A 102 -20.99 -6.17 20.95
N ARG A 103 -22.04 -5.70 21.61
CA ARG A 103 -23.05 -6.55 22.24
C ARG A 103 -23.72 -7.40 21.15
N ARG A 104 -23.29 -8.65 21.00
CA ARG A 104 -23.94 -9.64 20.13
C ARG A 104 -25.40 -9.79 20.59
N ARG A 105 -26.35 -9.40 19.73
CA ARG A 105 -27.77 -9.71 19.93
C ARG A 105 -27.95 -11.23 19.82
N PRO A 106 -28.52 -11.93 20.82
CA PRO A 106 -28.95 -13.30 20.60
C PRO A 106 -30.10 -13.31 19.58
N ARG A 107 -29.97 -14.19 18.59
CA ARG A 107 -30.96 -14.46 17.56
C ARG A 107 -32.20 -15.05 18.24
N ALA A 108 -33.35 -14.40 18.10
CA ALA A 108 -34.62 -14.94 18.55
C ALA A 108 -34.86 -16.28 17.84
N THR A 109 -35.00 -17.35 18.60
CA THR A 109 -35.57 -18.61 18.14
C THR A 109 -37.07 -18.39 17.96
N ALA A 110 -37.53 -18.46 16.71
CA ALA A 110 -38.94 -18.53 16.38
C ALA A 110 -39.55 -19.81 16.97
N ARG A 111 -40.79 -19.67 17.42
CA ARG A 111 -41.61 -20.69 18.09
C ARG A 111 -42.35 -21.53 17.06
#